data_AF-U1HZK3-F1
#
_entry.id   AF-U1HZK3-F1
#
_cell.length_a   1.000
_cell.length_b   1.000
_cell.length_c   1.000
_cell.angle_alpha   90.00
_cell.angle_beta   90.00
_cell.angle_gamma   90.00
#
_symmetry.space_group_name_H-M   'P 1'
#
loop_
_entity.id
_entity.type
_entity.pdbx_description
1 polymer ?
#
loop_
_entity_poly.entity_id
_entity_poly.type
_entity_poly.pdbx_seq_one_letter_code
_entity_poly.pdbx_strand_id
1 'polypeptide(L)'
;MKISDVEDIEAEIADLEAKLSDAKVRLNGIQHRPSPFTSLSKPDLLSSTYHSLLLLSDSALPLGSFAYSSGLESYIAHHKPLPSHVTPLSSFGSFLCLSIESVGFTNVPYVLAGFRHPALVDQLDNDLDASTPCTVARRASIAQGRALLNVWEKALQQSINHACTGALIAAEHIKSFGRTLRLSALSSEDIADINGHFGPLWGAVCLALGLEIKPMAYLFLFNHAKTVLSAAVRANVMGPYQAQSILAGQHLQTQIRACLARVWDVHPEDAGQVVPSMDLWVGRHELLYSRIFNS
;
A
#
# COMPACT_ATOMS: atom_id res chain seq x y z
N MET A 1 -77.60 -9.15 -39.29
CA MET A 1 -76.51 -10.05 -38.85
C MET A 1 -75.20 -9.37 -39.24
N LYS A 2 -74.22 -9.24 -38.32
CA LYS A 2 -72.96 -8.49 -38.45
C LYS A 2 -72.89 -7.02 -37.93
N ILE A 3 -73.54 -6.70 -36.80
CA ILE A 3 -73.12 -5.54 -35.97
C ILE A 3 -72.80 -6.03 -34.55
N SER A 4 -73.64 -6.91 -33.98
CA SER A 4 -73.34 -7.66 -32.73
C SER A 4 -71.98 -8.36 -32.81
N ASP A 5 -71.69 -9.04 -33.92
CA ASP A 5 -70.44 -9.81 -34.08
C ASP A 5 -69.18 -8.93 -34.03
N VAL A 6 -69.27 -7.62 -34.32
CA VAL A 6 -68.10 -6.72 -34.29
C VAL A 6 -67.85 -6.23 -32.86
N GLU A 7 -68.90 -5.83 -32.15
CA GLU A 7 -68.81 -5.42 -30.74
C GLU A 7 -68.36 -6.59 -29.84
N ASP A 8 -68.83 -7.81 -30.14
CA ASP A 8 -68.42 -9.02 -29.42
C ASP A 8 -66.92 -9.33 -29.63
N ILE A 9 -66.39 -9.12 -30.84
CA ILE A 9 -64.97 -9.29 -31.15
C ILE A 9 -64.12 -8.17 -30.51
N GLU A 10 -64.60 -6.93 -30.50
CA GLU A 10 -63.90 -5.82 -29.84
C GLU A 10 -63.81 -6.04 -28.32
N ALA A 11 -64.87 -6.57 -27.70
CA ALA A 11 -64.87 -6.95 -26.29
C ALA A 11 -63.89 -8.11 -26.01
N GLU A 12 -63.82 -9.11 -26.89
CA GLU A 12 -62.87 -10.22 -26.77
C GLU A 12 -61.41 -9.73 -26.89
N ILE A 13 -61.13 -8.80 -27.81
CA ILE A 13 -59.80 -8.18 -27.95
C ILE A 13 -59.41 -7.43 -26.67
N ALA A 14 -60.32 -6.64 -26.10
CA ALA A 14 -60.05 -5.89 -24.87
C ALA A 14 -59.75 -6.81 -23.67
N ASP A 15 -60.47 -7.92 -23.54
CA ASP A 15 -60.21 -8.93 -22.49
C ASP A 15 -58.86 -9.64 -22.70
N LEU A 16 -58.50 -9.96 -23.94
CA LEU A 16 -57.21 -10.56 -24.27
C LEU A 16 -56.04 -9.61 -24.02
N GLU A 17 -56.19 -8.32 -24.32
CA GLU A 17 -55.17 -7.31 -24.01
C GLU A 17 -54.98 -7.12 -22.50
N ALA A 18 -56.07 -7.15 -21.72
CA ALA A 18 -56.00 -7.10 -20.26
C ALA A 18 -55.27 -8.32 -19.68
N LYS A 19 -55.59 -9.53 -20.17
CA LYS A 19 -54.91 -10.77 -19.80
C LYS A 19 -53.42 -10.76 -20.18
N LEU A 20 -53.08 -10.20 -21.34
CA LEU A 20 -51.70 -10.07 -21.80
C LEU A 20 -50.92 -9.06 -20.94
N SER A 21 -51.55 -7.97 -20.53
CA SER A 21 -50.96 -7.00 -19.60
C SER A 21 -50.66 -7.63 -18.23
N ASP A 22 -51.63 -8.35 -17.64
CA ASP A 22 -51.43 -9.07 -16.37
C ASP A 22 -50.31 -10.12 -16.48
N ALA A 23 -50.29 -10.89 -17.56
CA ALA A 23 -49.24 -11.88 -17.81
C ALA A 23 -47.85 -11.23 -17.94
N LYS A 24 -47.74 -10.06 -18.61
CA LYS A 24 -46.49 -9.29 -18.70
C LYS A 24 -46.02 -8.76 -17.35
N VAL A 25 -46.93 -8.27 -16.50
CA VAL A 25 -46.61 -7.81 -15.15
C VAL A 25 -46.09 -8.97 -14.30
N ARG A 26 -46.74 -10.14 -14.37
CA ARG A 26 -46.30 -11.36 -13.68
C ARG A 26 -44.94 -11.86 -14.18
N LEU A 27 -44.70 -11.80 -15.49
CA LEU A 27 -43.41 -12.17 -16.08
C LEU A 27 -42.29 -11.23 -15.60
N ASN A 28 -42.53 -9.92 -15.59
CA ASN A 28 -41.59 -8.94 -15.06
C ASN A 28 -41.31 -9.16 -13.58
N GLY A 29 -42.32 -9.51 -12.76
CA GLY A 29 -42.13 -9.86 -11.35
C GLY A 29 -41.28 -11.11 -11.12
N ILE A 30 -41.30 -12.06 -12.05
CA ILE A 30 -40.46 -13.28 -12.02
C ILE A 30 -39.04 -12.95 -12.51
N GLN A 31 -38.89 -12.14 -13.55
CA GLN A 31 -37.58 -11.69 -14.08
C GLN A 31 -36.86 -10.74 -13.11
N HIS A 32 -37.59 -9.97 -12.30
CA HIS A 32 -37.06 -9.04 -11.31
C HIS A 32 -36.99 -9.60 -9.88
N ARG A 33 -37.25 -10.90 -9.63
CA ARG A 33 -36.82 -11.49 -8.36
C ARG A 33 -35.29 -11.48 -8.39
N PRO A 34 -34.58 -10.64 -7.60
CA PRO A 34 -33.14 -10.63 -7.62
C PRO A 34 -32.68 -11.96 -7.04
N SER A 35 -32.32 -12.90 -7.91
CA SER A 35 -31.46 -13.99 -7.51
C SER A 35 -30.18 -13.31 -7.01
N PRO A 36 -29.65 -13.61 -5.80
CA PRO A 36 -28.43 -12.97 -5.30
C PRO A 36 -27.23 -13.19 -6.23
N PHE A 37 -27.37 -14.06 -7.22
CA PHE A 37 -26.42 -14.34 -8.30
C PHE A 37 -27.02 -14.00 -9.66
N THR A 38 -27.43 -12.74 -9.86
CA THR A 38 -27.82 -12.28 -11.21
C THR A 38 -26.53 -12.07 -12.00
N SER A 39 -26.26 -12.96 -12.97
CA SER A 39 -25.28 -12.86 -14.06
C SER A 39 -24.16 -11.84 -13.83
N LEU A 40 -23.12 -12.21 -13.08
CA LEU A 40 -21.82 -11.57 -13.28
C LEU A 40 -21.47 -11.78 -14.75
N SER A 41 -21.49 -10.70 -15.55
CA SER A 41 -20.69 -10.63 -16.78
C SER A 41 -19.34 -11.25 -16.44
N LYS A 42 -18.87 -12.25 -17.22
CA LYS A 42 -17.62 -12.97 -16.94
C LYS A 42 -16.61 -11.91 -16.49
N PRO A 43 -16.25 -11.86 -15.18
CA PRO A 43 -15.33 -10.85 -14.74
C PRO A 43 -14.08 -11.09 -15.57
N ASP A 44 -13.48 -10.04 -16.10
CA ASP A 44 -12.14 -10.13 -16.66
C ASP A 44 -11.30 -10.74 -15.54
N LEU A 45 -11.01 -12.04 -15.65
CA LEU A 45 -10.82 -12.92 -14.48
C LEU A 45 -9.45 -12.59 -13.88
N LEU A 46 -9.46 -11.59 -13.00
CA LEU A 46 -8.32 -11.02 -12.27
C LEU A 46 -7.38 -10.23 -13.19
N SER A 47 -7.57 -8.90 -13.24
CA SER A 47 -6.56 -7.97 -13.75
C SER A 47 -5.17 -8.33 -13.18
N SER A 48 -4.15 -8.36 -14.04
CA SER A 48 -2.74 -8.56 -13.67
C SER A 48 -2.32 -7.74 -12.44
N THR A 49 -2.95 -6.57 -12.25
CA THR A 49 -2.80 -5.70 -11.09
C THR A 49 -3.06 -6.39 -9.74
N TYR A 50 -4.04 -7.30 -9.64
CA TYR A 50 -4.31 -8.03 -8.39
C TYR A 50 -3.19 -8.99 -8.03
N HIS A 51 -2.59 -9.66 -9.01
CA HIS A 51 -1.47 -10.54 -8.77
C HIS A 51 -0.26 -9.78 -8.24
N SER A 52 0.05 -8.63 -8.85
CA SER A 52 1.13 -7.75 -8.39
C SER A 52 0.89 -7.21 -6.97
N LEU A 53 -0.35 -6.87 -6.60
CA LEU A 53 -0.70 -6.48 -5.23
C LEU A 53 -0.45 -7.60 -4.22
N LEU A 54 -0.81 -8.84 -4.56
CA LEU A 54 -0.58 -10.00 -3.68
C LEU A 54 0.92 -10.26 -3.50
N LEU A 55 1.68 -10.20 -4.58
CA LEU A 55 3.14 -10.38 -4.56
C LEU A 55 3.84 -9.33 -3.70
N LEU A 56 3.47 -8.07 -3.86
CA LEU A 56 4.02 -6.96 -3.07
C LEU A 56 3.53 -6.91 -1.62
N SER A 57 2.42 -7.60 -1.31
CA SER A 57 1.91 -7.79 0.04
C SER A 57 2.55 -8.99 0.75
N ASP A 58 3.34 -9.81 0.08
CA ASP A 58 3.96 -10.97 0.71
C ASP A 58 5.00 -10.54 1.77
N SER A 59 4.87 -11.05 2.99
CA SER A 59 5.86 -10.85 4.05
C SER A 59 7.22 -11.50 3.75
N ALA A 60 7.26 -12.47 2.83
CA ALA A 60 8.47 -13.14 2.38
C ALA A 60 9.19 -12.39 1.24
N LEU A 61 8.64 -11.26 0.76
CA LEU A 61 9.34 -10.42 -0.22
C LEU A 61 10.71 -10.02 0.36
N PRO A 62 11.84 -10.29 -0.34
CA PRO A 62 13.16 -10.25 0.27
C PRO A 62 13.72 -8.82 0.32
N LEU A 63 12.99 -7.92 0.97
CA LEU A 63 13.37 -6.54 1.26
C LEU A 63 14.12 -6.40 2.59
N GLY A 64 14.21 -7.48 3.37
CA GLY A 64 14.77 -7.44 4.71
C GLY A 64 13.88 -6.74 5.73
N SER A 65 12.63 -6.40 5.41
CA SER A 65 11.71 -5.66 6.29
C SER A 65 11.53 -6.31 7.65
N PHE A 66 11.54 -7.65 7.72
CA PHE A 66 11.46 -8.40 8.99
C PHE A 66 12.61 -8.11 9.96
N ALA A 67 13.77 -7.64 9.48
CA ALA A 67 14.89 -7.28 10.34
C ALA A 67 14.68 -5.95 11.09
N TYR A 68 13.71 -5.13 10.68
CA TYR A 68 13.50 -3.78 11.22
C TYR A 68 12.30 -3.73 12.17
N SER A 69 12.41 -2.94 13.24
CA SER A 69 11.33 -2.67 14.19
C SER A 69 10.81 -1.24 14.14
N SER A 70 11.40 -0.41 13.27
CA SER A 70 11.06 1.01 13.09
C SER A 70 11.02 1.79 14.41
N GLY A 71 11.99 1.54 15.30
CA GLY A 71 12.11 2.20 16.60
C GLY A 71 11.31 1.57 17.76
N LEU A 72 10.55 0.49 17.53
CA LEU A 72 9.74 -0.15 18.58
C LEU A 72 10.58 -0.70 19.74
N GLU A 73 11.74 -1.29 19.46
CA GLU A 73 12.61 -1.85 20.50
C GLU A 73 13.11 -0.74 21.45
N SER A 74 13.54 0.38 20.88
CA SER A 74 13.94 1.59 21.60
C SER A 74 12.77 2.20 22.37
N TYR A 75 11.58 2.30 21.75
CA TYR A 75 10.36 2.75 22.41
C TYR A 75 10.05 1.92 23.67
N ILE A 76 10.06 0.58 23.55
CA ILE A 76 9.81 -0.33 24.68
C ILE A 76 10.86 -0.14 25.78
N ALA A 77 12.15 -0.04 25.41
CA ALA A 77 13.23 0.14 26.37
C ALA A 77 13.08 1.45 27.18
N HIS A 78 12.67 2.53 26.52
CA HIS A 78 12.50 3.84 27.14
C HIS A 78 11.22 4.01 27.96
N HIS A 79 10.24 3.13 27.80
CA HIS A 79 8.95 3.18 28.53
C HIS A 79 8.84 2.11 29.62
N LYS A 80 9.94 1.41 29.95
CA LYS A 80 9.98 0.45 31.06
C LYS A 80 10.47 1.11 32.36
N PRO A 81 9.81 0.85 33.52
CA PRO A 81 8.54 0.15 33.66
C PRO A 81 7.36 1.02 33.18
N LEU A 82 6.32 0.36 32.63
CA LEU A 82 5.10 1.06 32.23
C LEU A 82 4.32 1.55 33.47
N PRO A 83 3.62 2.69 33.39
CA PRO A 83 2.70 3.12 34.45
C PRO A 83 1.62 2.07 34.71
N SER A 84 1.17 1.95 35.97
CA SER A 84 0.26 0.87 36.41
C SER A 84 -1.09 0.81 35.66
N HIS A 85 -1.51 1.92 35.04
CA HIS A 85 -2.76 2.04 34.30
C HIS A 85 -2.60 1.77 32.79
N VAL A 86 -1.38 1.58 32.28
CA VAL A 86 -1.09 1.37 30.86
C VAL A 86 -0.72 -0.08 30.62
N THR A 87 -1.47 -0.74 29.74
CA THR A 87 -1.14 -2.10 29.30
C THR A 87 -0.10 -2.06 28.16
N PRO A 88 0.74 -3.10 28.00
CA PRO A 88 1.65 -3.21 26.86
C PRO A 88 0.93 -3.06 25.51
N LEU A 89 -0.28 -3.62 25.40
CA LEU A 89 -1.08 -3.54 24.18
C LEU A 89 -1.58 -2.11 23.89
N SER A 90 -2.03 -1.37 24.90
CA SER A 90 -2.43 0.04 24.74
C SER A 90 -1.26 0.98 24.41
N SER A 91 -0.09 0.73 25.03
CA SER A 91 1.15 1.45 24.72
C SER A 91 1.60 1.18 23.29
N PHE A 92 1.57 -0.09 22.86
CA PHE A 92 1.84 -0.45 21.47
C PHE A 92 0.85 0.17 20.48
N GLY A 93 -0.45 0.19 20.81
CA GLY A 93 -1.45 0.83 19.97
C GLY A 93 -1.09 2.30 19.70
N SER A 94 -0.68 3.02 20.74
CA SER A 94 -0.21 4.40 20.61
C SER A 94 1.04 4.52 19.72
N PHE A 95 2.03 3.64 19.93
CA PHE A 95 3.23 3.59 19.09
C PHE A 95 2.89 3.31 17.62
N LEU A 96 2.00 2.37 17.32
CA LEU A 96 1.60 2.03 15.95
C LEU A 96 0.96 3.23 15.24
N CYS A 97 0.12 4.00 15.95
CA CYS A 97 -0.45 5.25 15.41
C CYS A 97 0.66 6.21 14.99
N LEU A 98 1.56 6.52 15.93
CA LEU A 98 2.67 7.44 15.73
C LEU A 98 3.62 6.98 14.63
N SER A 99 3.85 5.66 14.53
CA SER A 99 4.70 5.05 13.52
C SER A 99 4.10 5.17 12.10
N ILE A 100 2.79 4.98 11.96
CA ILE A 100 2.08 5.17 10.68
C ILE A 100 2.06 6.64 10.28
N GLU A 101 1.86 7.56 11.22
CA GLU A 101 1.92 9.00 10.92
C GLU A 101 3.33 9.43 10.51
N SER A 102 4.36 9.00 11.25
CA SER A 102 5.76 9.28 10.91
C SER A 102 6.11 8.81 9.50
N VAL A 103 5.85 7.55 9.15
CA VAL A 103 6.14 7.02 7.80
C VAL A 103 5.22 7.65 6.75
N GLY A 104 3.98 7.93 7.11
CA GLY A 104 3.01 8.64 6.28
C GLY A 104 3.56 9.96 5.76
N PHE A 105 3.98 10.86 6.65
CA PHE A 105 4.42 12.19 6.27
C PHE A 105 5.85 12.25 5.70
N THR A 106 6.71 11.31 6.07
CA THR A 106 8.11 11.30 5.60
C THR A 106 8.31 10.56 4.28
N ASN A 107 7.55 9.49 4.02
CA ASN A 107 7.82 8.60 2.87
C ASN A 107 6.69 8.58 1.83
N VAL A 108 5.41 8.72 2.23
CA VAL A 108 4.31 8.63 1.25
C VAL A 108 4.36 9.71 0.17
N PRO A 109 4.72 10.99 0.45
CA PRO A 109 4.90 11.99 -0.59
C PRO A 109 5.90 11.55 -1.67
N TYR A 110 7.02 10.94 -1.27
CA TYR A 110 8.03 10.41 -2.19
C TYR A 110 7.55 9.16 -2.95
N VAL A 111 6.78 8.29 -2.29
CA VAL A 111 6.13 7.14 -2.94
C VAL A 111 5.15 7.59 -4.03
N LEU A 112 4.31 8.58 -3.72
CA LEU A 112 3.35 9.14 -4.67
C LEU A 112 4.06 9.88 -5.81
N ALA A 113 5.10 10.64 -5.51
CA ALA A 113 5.90 11.33 -6.51
C ALA A 113 6.63 10.35 -7.45
N GLY A 114 7.25 9.29 -6.90
CA GLY A 114 7.91 8.25 -7.71
C GLY A 114 6.93 7.48 -8.61
N PHE A 115 5.69 7.31 -8.14
CA PHE A 115 4.61 6.72 -8.97
C PHE A 115 4.12 7.70 -10.05
N ARG A 116 3.90 8.97 -9.73
CA ARG A 116 3.37 9.98 -10.68
C ARG A 116 4.42 10.40 -11.72
N HIS A 117 5.68 10.48 -11.32
CA HIS A 117 6.79 11.03 -12.09
C HIS A 117 8.04 10.14 -11.99
N PRO A 118 8.03 8.92 -12.57
CA PRO A 118 9.17 8.00 -12.49
C PRO A 118 10.47 8.56 -13.08
N ALA A 119 10.38 9.56 -13.97
CA ALA A 119 11.53 10.26 -14.52
C ALA A 119 12.35 11.06 -13.49
N LEU A 120 11.74 11.38 -12.34
CA LEU A 120 12.38 12.14 -11.26
C LEU A 120 12.94 11.24 -10.16
N VAL A 121 12.98 9.92 -10.33
CA VAL A 121 13.38 8.98 -9.27
C VAL A 121 14.78 9.28 -8.71
N ASP A 122 15.73 9.66 -9.55
CA ASP A 122 17.09 10.06 -9.15
C ASP A 122 17.07 11.31 -8.25
N GLN A 123 16.27 12.32 -8.60
CA GLN A 123 16.12 13.53 -7.81
C GLN A 123 15.41 13.26 -6.49
N LEU A 124 14.30 12.51 -6.54
CA LEU A 124 13.52 12.14 -5.35
C LEU A 124 14.33 11.31 -4.37
N ASP A 125 15.26 10.48 -4.87
CA ASP A 125 16.19 9.71 -4.05
C ASP A 125 17.15 10.61 -3.27
N ASN A 126 17.78 11.57 -3.95
CA ASN A 126 18.65 12.57 -3.33
C ASN A 126 17.89 13.45 -2.32
N ASP A 127 16.70 13.92 -2.70
CA ASP A 127 15.86 14.75 -1.84
C ASP A 127 15.43 13.99 -0.57
N LEU A 128 15.15 12.69 -0.68
CA LEU A 128 14.82 11.85 0.47
C LEU A 128 16.03 11.55 1.36
N ASP A 129 17.24 11.40 0.79
CA ASP A 129 18.46 11.29 1.59
C ASP A 129 18.68 12.56 2.43
N ALA A 130 18.58 13.73 1.79
CA ALA A 130 18.76 15.02 2.44
C ALA A 130 17.71 15.32 3.53
N SER A 131 16.47 14.84 3.34
CA SER A 131 15.37 15.03 4.29
C SER A 131 15.27 13.95 5.38
N THR A 132 16.18 12.97 5.39
CA THR A 132 16.23 11.91 6.42
C THR A 132 17.46 12.07 7.31
N PRO A 133 17.45 12.99 8.30
CA PRO A 133 18.61 13.28 9.15
C PRO A 133 18.98 12.10 10.06
N CYS A 134 18.01 11.27 10.46
CA CYS A 134 18.26 10.08 11.25
C CYS A 134 19.03 9.04 10.43
N THR A 135 20.31 8.87 10.74
CA THR A 135 21.23 7.98 10.03
C THR A 135 20.77 6.52 10.01
N VAL A 136 20.07 6.11 11.06
CA VAL A 136 19.49 4.77 11.21
C VAL A 136 18.32 4.58 10.23
N ALA A 137 17.37 5.52 10.24
CA ALA A 137 16.25 5.52 9.30
C ALA A 137 16.71 5.60 7.84
N ARG A 138 17.70 6.45 7.56
CA ARG A 138 18.31 6.59 6.24
C ARG A 138 18.92 5.28 5.76
N ARG A 139 19.73 4.62 6.59
CA ARG A 139 20.35 3.31 6.26
C ARG A 139 19.29 2.24 6.01
N ALA A 140 18.23 2.19 6.83
CA ALA A 140 17.12 1.26 6.64
C ALA A 140 16.40 1.49 5.30
N SER A 141 16.10 2.76 4.96
CA SER A 141 15.48 3.13 3.68
C SER A 141 16.35 2.71 2.49
N ILE A 142 17.65 3.00 2.53
CA ILE A 142 18.61 2.63 1.47
C ILE A 142 18.70 1.11 1.32
N ALA A 143 18.83 0.39 2.44
CA ALA A 143 18.91 -1.06 2.41
C ALA A 143 17.65 -1.69 1.79
N GLN A 144 16.46 -1.20 2.15
CA GLN A 144 15.19 -1.69 1.61
C GLN A 144 15.00 -1.31 0.13
N GLY A 145 15.35 -0.09 -0.28
CA GLY A 145 15.24 0.33 -1.68
C GLY A 145 16.22 -0.41 -2.59
N ARG A 146 17.47 -0.60 -2.16
CA ARG A 146 18.44 -1.45 -2.88
C ARG A 146 17.98 -2.91 -2.95
N ALA A 147 17.38 -3.44 -1.88
CA ALA A 147 16.81 -4.79 -1.92
C ALA A 147 15.64 -4.88 -2.91
N LEU A 148 14.76 -3.88 -2.94
CA LEU A 148 13.66 -3.80 -3.91
C LEU A 148 14.19 -3.77 -5.36
N LEU A 149 15.22 -2.97 -5.63
CA LEU A 149 15.85 -2.91 -6.95
C LEU A 149 16.46 -4.26 -7.36
N ASN A 150 17.10 -4.98 -6.43
CA ASN A 150 17.61 -6.33 -6.70
C ASN A 150 16.48 -7.32 -7.04
N VAL A 151 15.35 -7.24 -6.33
CA VAL A 151 14.17 -8.06 -6.60
C VAL A 151 13.56 -7.71 -7.95
N TRP A 152 13.53 -6.42 -8.28
CA TRP A 152 13.09 -5.94 -9.58
C TRP A 152 13.89 -6.58 -10.72
N GLU A 153 15.20 -6.43 -10.69
CA GLU A 153 16.11 -6.92 -11.74
C GLU A 153 16.11 -8.45 -11.87
N LYS A 154 15.95 -9.18 -10.76
CA LYS A 154 16.04 -10.64 -10.73
C LYS A 154 14.72 -11.35 -10.98
N ALA A 155 13.58 -10.73 -10.66
CA ALA A 155 12.30 -11.42 -10.64
C ALA A 155 11.14 -10.60 -11.24
N LEU A 156 10.98 -9.33 -10.87
CA LEU A 156 9.75 -8.58 -11.18
C LEU A 156 9.73 -7.96 -12.58
N GLN A 157 10.89 -7.74 -13.21
CA GLN A 157 10.98 -7.11 -14.52
C GLN A 157 10.24 -7.91 -15.63
N GLN A 158 10.05 -9.22 -15.46
CA GLN A 158 9.28 -10.04 -16.40
C GLN A 158 7.76 -9.81 -16.30
N SER A 159 7.30 -9.24 -15.19
CA SER A 159 5.90 -8.97 -14.89
C SER A 159 5.48 -7.54 -15.23
N ILE A 160 6.27 -6.82 -16.05
CA ILE A 160 5.93 -5.47 -16.51
C ILE A 160 4.56 -5.50 -17.21
N ASN A 161 3.70 -4.54 -16.86
CA ASN A 161 2.44 -4.38 -17.57
C ASN A 161 2.67 -3.67 -18.91
N HIS A 162 2.92 -4.44 -19.96
CA HIS A 162 3.15 -3.94 -21.31
C HIS A 162 1.95 -3.20 -21.93
N ALA A 163 0.74 -3.34 -21.37
CA ALA A 163 -0.44 -2.62 -21.86
C ALA A 163 -0.47 -1.15 -21.43
N CYS A 164 0.38 -0.74 -20.46
CA CYS A 164 0.43 0.62 -19.95
C CYS A 164 1.73 1.33 -20.34
N THR A 165 1.65 2.42 -21.10
CA THR A 165 2.84 3.22 -21.46
C THR A 165 3.59 3.75 -20.24
N GLY A 166 2.86 4.16 -19.18
CA GLY A 166 3.47 4.60 -17.93
C GLY A 166 4.31 3.51 -17.26
N ALA A 167 3.90 2.25 -17.36
CA ALA A 167 4.64 1.13 -16.82
C ALA A 167 5.97 0.89 -17.55
N LEU A 168 5.99 1.04 -18.88
CA LEU A 168 7.20 0.94 -19.69
C LEU A 168 8.20 2.07 -19.39
N ILE A 169 7.68 3.30 -19.26
CA ILE A 169 8.49 4.47 -18.87
C ILE A 169 9.11 4.25 -17.50
N ALA A 170 8.31 3.81 -16.51
CA ALA A 170 8.81 3.50 -15.17
C ALA A 170 9.89 2.41 -15.19
N ALA A 171 9.68 1.33 -15.95
CA ALA A 171 10.67 0.26 -16.07
C ALA A 171 12.02 0.74 -16.65
N GLU A 172 12.00 1.62 -17.66
CA GLU A 172 13.23 2.17 -18.22
C GLU A 172 13.94 3.09 -17.23
N HIS A 173 13.22 3.93 -16.48
CA HIS A 173 13.83 4.78 -15.44
C HIS A 173 14.40 3.96 -14.28
N ILE A 174 13.72 2.90 -13.82
CA ILE A 174 14.27 1.99 -12.80
C ILE A 174 15.56 1.32 -13.28
N LYS A 175 15.59 0.89 -14.55
CA LYS A 175 16.78 0.29 -15.17
C LYS A 175 17.92 1.30 -15.32
N SER A 176 17.62 2.54 -15.68
CA SER A 176 18.60 3.64 -15.73
C SER A 176 19.16 3.91 -14.33
N PHE A 177 18.29 4.06 -13.33
CA PHE A 177 18.66 4.27 -11.94
C PHE A 177 19.60 3.16 -11.44
N GLY A 178 19.28 1.89 -11.72
CA GLY A 178 20.14 0.77 -11.32
C GLY A 178 21.51 0.75 -12.00
N ARG A 179 21.61 1.24 -13.24
CA ARG A 179 22.90 1.44 -13.91
C ARG A 179 23.71 2.56 -13.25
N THR A 180 23.09 3.70 -13.01
CA THR A 180 23.72 4.84 -12.32
C THR A 180 24.25 4.39 -10.95
N LEU A 181 23.45 3.66 -10.17
CA LEU A 181 23.81 3.23 -8.81
C LEU A 181 25.05 2.32 -8.80
N ARG A 182 25.17 1.45 -9.82
CA ARG A 182 26.34 0.59 -9.99
C ARG A 182 27.58 1.37 -10.43
N LEU A 183 27.41 2.39 -11.27
CA LEU A 183 28.51 3.26 -11.69
C LEU A 183 29.01 4.12 -10.53
N SER A 184 28.12 4.72 -9.74
CA SER A 184 28.48 5.50 -8.55
C SER A 184 29.20 4.66 -7.50
N ALA A 185 28.94 3.35 -7.42
CA ALA A 185 29.69 2.44 -6.54
C ALA A 185 31.13 2.13 -7.03
N LEU A 186 31.43 2.38 -8.31
CA LEU A 186 32.73 2.11 -8.93
C LEU A 186 33.58 3.38 -9.07
N SER A 187 32.96 4.55 -9.18
CA SER A 187 33.64 5.84 -9.26
C SER A 187 34.01 6.35 -7.87
N SER A 188 35.27 6.75 -7.68
CA SER A 188 35.73 7.50 -6.51
C SER A 188 35.42 9.00 -6.60
N GLU A 189 34.83 9.43 -7.72
CA GLU A 189 34.41 10.80 -8.00
C GLU A 189 32.90 10.94 -7.76
N ASP A 190 32.47 12.11 -7.29
CA ASP A 190 31.10 12.50 -6.91
C ASP A 190 30.11 12.49 -8.11
N ILE A 191 29.92 11.33 -8.75
CA ILE A 191 28.93 11.13 -9.81
C ILE A 191 27.59 10.90 -9.13
N ALA A 192 26.77 11.96 -9.09
CA ALA A 192 25.35 11.99 -8.68
C ALA A 192 25.03 11.00 -7.55
N ASP A 193 25.01 11.50 -6.31
CA ASP A 193 24.82 10.75 -5.05
C ASP A 193 23.42 10.11 -4.94
N ILE A 194 23.12 9.14 -5.80
CA ILE A 194 21.96 8.27 -5.62
C ILE A 194 22.32 7.15 -4.66
N ASN A 195 21.44 6.95 -3.69
CA ASN A 195 21.61 6.03 -2.58
C ASN A 195 20.73 4.80 -2.74
N GLY A 196 19.53 4.93 -3.32
CA GLY A 196 18.59 3.82 -3.50
C GLY A 196 17.59 3.68 -2.35
N HIS A 197 16.92 4.77 -2.00
CA HIS A 197 15.86 4.86 -1.00
C HIS A 197 14.59 4.13 -1.42
N PHE A 198 13.89 3.59 -0.42
CA PHE A 198 12.73 2.74 -0.63
C PHE A 198 11.52 3.49 -1.19
N GLY A 199 11.23 4.71 -0.71
CA GLY A 199 10.02 5.46 -1.08
C GLY A 199 9.85 5.70 -2.58
N PRO A 200 10.76 6.45 -3.24
CA PRO A 200 10.67 6.72 -4.68
C PRO A 200 10.65 5.44 -5.53
N LEU A 201 11.53 4.47 -5.20
CA LEU A 201 11.62 3.20 -5.92
C LEU A 201 10.34 2.37 -5.79
N TRP A 202 9.70 2.34 -4.62
CA TRP A 202 8.43 1.64 -4.41
C TRP A 202 7.35 2.17 -5.35
N GLY A 203 7.21 3.49 -5.45
CA GLY A 203 6.26 4.13 -6.35
C GLY A 203 6.51 3.76 -7.82
N ALA A 204 7.75 3.89 -8.27
CA ALA A 204 8.14 3.57 -9.64
C ALA A 204 7.92 2.08 -9.98
N VAL A 205 8.33 1.17 -9.10
CA VAL A 205 8.15 -0.29 -9.28
C VAL A 205 6.67 -0.66 -9.35
N CYS A 206 5.83 -0.07 -8.48
CA CYS A 206 4.40 -0.32 -8.50
C CYS A 206 3.74 0.17 -9.80
N LEU A 207 4.16 1.33 -10.32
CA LEU A 207 3.70 1.81 -11.63
C LEU A 207 4.12 0.83 -12.74
N ALA A 208 5.36 0.36 -12.72
CA ALA A 208 5.89 -0.59 -13.71
C ALA A 208 5.15 -1.95 -13.69
N LEU A 209 4.63 -2.36 -12.53
CA LEU A 209 3.78 -3.54 -12.35
C LEU A 209 2.29 -3.29 -12.64
N GLY A 210 1.93 -2.08 -13.03
CA GLY A 210 0.55 -1.72 -13.39
C GLY A 210 -0.41 -1.63 -12.19
N LEU A 211 0.09 -1.31 -10.99
CA LEU A 211 -0.76 -1.01 -9.85
C LEU A 211 -1.46 0.33 -10.02
N GLU A 212 -2.65 0.45 -9.45
CA GLU A 212 -3.29 1.75 -9.26
C GLU A 212 -2.68 2.48 -8.06
N ILE A 213 -2.62 3.81 -8.13
CA ILE A 213 -1.98 4.66 -7.11
C ILE A 213 -2.62 4.50 -5.71
N LYS A 214 -3.94 4.37 -5.62
CA LYS A 214 -4.67 4.25 -4.35
C LYS A 214 -4.35 2.94 -3.60
N PRO A 215 -4.54 1.75 -4.19
CA PRO A 215 -4.19 0.50 -3.51
C PRO A 215 -2.68 0.38 -3.27
N MET A 216 -1.82 0.93 -4.14
CA MET A 216 -0.38 1.00 -3.92
C MET A 216 -0.02 1.78 -2.65
N ALA A 217 -0.58 2.99 -2.47
CA ALA A 217 -0.29 3.83 -1.31
C ALA A 217 -0.81 3.20 -0.01
N TYR A 218 -1.99 2.57 -0.06
CA TYR A 218 -2.51 1.79 1.07
C TYR A 218 -1.61 0.60 1.40
N LEU A 219 -1.16 -0.14 0.39
CA LEU A 219 -0.28 -1.28 0.56
C LEU A 219 1.05 -0.89 1.21
N PHE A 220 1.62 0.26 0.83
CA PHE A 220 2.86 0.78 1.44
C PHE A 220 2.74 0.91 2.97
N LEU A 221 1.73 1.64 3.45
CA LEU A 221 1.51 1.83 4.90
C LEU A 221 1.05 0.54 5.59
N PHE A 222 0.29 -0.31 4.90
CA PHE A 222 -0.11 -1.61 5.43
C PHE A 222 1.09 -2.56 5.62
N ASN A 223 2.05 -2.55 4.69
CA ASN A 223 3.31 -3.29 4.81
C ASN A 223 4.16 -2.80 5.99
N HIS A 224 4.19 -1.48 6.21
CA HIS A 224 4.82 -0.91 7.41
C HIS A 224 4.15 -1.41 8.70
N ALA A 225 2.81 -1.35 8.78
CA ALA A 225 2.07 -1.85 9.94
C ALA A 225 2.30 -3.36 10.19
N LYS A 226 2.34 -4.19 9.14
CA LYS A 226 2.70 -5.62 9.25
C LYS A 226 4.09 -5.82 9.83
N THR A 227 5.07 -5.03 9.38
CA THR A 227 6.45 -5.09 9.87
C THR A 227 6.52 -4.75 11.36
N VAL A 228 5.88 -3.65 11.78
CA VAL A 228 5.83 -3.22 13.19
C VAL A 228 5.11 -4.24 14.08
N LEU A 229 4.00 -4.82 13.62
CA LEU A 229 3.27 -5.86 14.35
C LEU A 229 4.09 -7.15 14.47
N SER A 230 4.80 -7.54 13.40
CA SER A 230 5.71 -8.68 13.43
C SER A 230 6.84 -8.46 14.46
N ALA A 231 7.40 -7.25 14.51
CA ALA A 231 8.38 -6.87 15.52
C ALA A 231 7.81 -6.92 16.94
N ALA A 232 6.56 -6.47 17.15
CA ALA A 232 5.89 -6.52 18.44
C ALA A 232 5.68 -7.94 18.97
N VAL A 233 5.32 -8.88 18.07
CA VAL A 233 5.19 -10.30 18.42
C VAL A 233 6.54 -10.87 18.87
N ARG A 234 7.61 -10.58 18.14
CA ARG A 234 8.97 -11.03 18.47
C ARG A 234 9.54 -10.38 19.73
N ALA A 235 9.16 -9.15 20.02
CA ALA A 235 9.49 -8.43 21.25
C ALA A 235 8.61 -8.86 22.44
N ASN A 236 7.76 -9.89 22.27
CA ASN A 236 6.85 -10.43 23.29
C ASN A 236 5.89 -9.37 23.88
N VAL A 237 5.51 -8.37 23.08
CA VAL A 237 4.51 -7.37 23.44
C VAL A 237 3.10 -7.95 23.33
N MET A 238 2.88 -8.80 22.33
CA MET A 238 1.61 -9.46 22.04
C MET A 238 1.81 -10.82 21.34
N GLY A 239 0.77 -11.64 21.31
CA GLY A 239 0.77 -12.91 20.56
C GLY A 239 0.40 -12.75 19.07
N PRO A 240 0.66 -13.78 18.24
CA PRO A 240 0.40 -13.73 16.79
C PRO A 240 -1.09 -13.53 16.45
N TYR A 241 -2.01 -14.13 17.21
CA TYR A 241 -3.46 -13.94 16.98
C TYR A 241 -3.92 -12.51 17.30
N GLN A 242 -3.33 -11.87 18.32
CA GLN A 242 -3.60 -10.46 18.63
C GLN A 242 -3.10 -9.56 17.50
N ALA A 243 -1.92 -9.83 16.95
CA ALA A 243 -1.40 -9.09 15.80
C ALA A 243 -2.32 -9.23 14.57
N GLN A 244 -2.80 -10.44 14.27
CA GLN A 244 -3.76 -10.65 13.18
C GLN A 244 -5.10 -9.96 13.43
N SER A 245 -5.58 -9.93 14.67
CA SER A 245 -6.79 -9.19 15.05
C SER A 245 -6.63 -7.68 14.81
N ILE A 246 -5.45 -7.11 15.08
CA ILE A 246 -5.16 -5.70 14.77
C ILE A 246 -5.11 -5.47 13.25
N LEU A 247 -4.46 -6.36 12.48
CA LEU A 247 -4.41 -6.27 11.01
C LEU A 247 -5.80 -6.33 10.37
N ALA A 248 -6.68 -7.21 10.87
CA ALA A 248 -8.05 -7.34 10.40
C ALA A 248 -8.97 -6.20 10.90
N GLY A 249 -8.55 -5.47 11.94
CA GLY A 249 -9.37 -4.49 12.62
C GLY A 249 -9.69 -3.25 11.78
N GLN A 250 -10.93 -2.77 11.89
CA GLN A 250 -11.37 -1.53 11.23
C GLN A 250 -10.56 -0.31 11.66
N HIS A 251 -10.08 -0.29 12.91
CA HIS A 251 -9.30 0.81 13.45
C HIS A 251 -8.04 1.09 12.62
N LEU A 252 -7.23 0.07 12.34
CA LEU A 252 -6.02 0.21 11.52
C LEU A 252 -6.36 0.70 10.11
N GLN A 253 -7.42 0.17 9.51
CA GLN A 253 -7.82 0.60 8.17
C GLN A 253 -8.22 2.08 8.13
N THR A 254 -8.97 2.54 9.14
CA THR A 254 -9.37 3.95 9.29
C THR A 254 -8.15 4.84 9.50
N GLN A 255 -7.17 4.40 10.30
CA GLN A 255 -5.93 5.13 10.53
C GLN A 255 -5.09 5.29 9.26
N ILE A 256 -4.89 4.20 8.50
CA ILE A 256 -4.17 4.25 7.23
C ILE A 256 -4.88 5.19 6.26
N ARG A 257 -6.21 5.07 6.12
CA ARG A 257 -7.01 5.94 5.24
C ARG A 257 -6.93 7.42 5.67
N ALA A 258 -7.02 7.72 6.95
CA ALA A 258 -6.91 9.07 7.48
C ALA A 258 -5.50 9.65 7.30
N CYS A 259 -4.46 8.83 7.47
CA CYS A 259 -3.08 9.23 7.19
C CYS A 259 -2.91 9.58 5.70
N LEU A 260 -3.30 8.67 4.80
CA LEU A 260 -3.25 8.89 3.36
C LEU A 260 -4.01 10.14 2.91
N ALA A 261 -5.21 10.38 3.46
CA ALA A 261 -6.00 11.55 3.12
C ALA A 261 -5.28 12.88 3.44
N ARG A 262 -4.46 12.92 4.50
CA ARG A 262 -3.68 14.12 4.86
C ARG A 262 -2.44 14.31 4.00
N VAL A 263 -1.81 13.23 3.55
CA VAL A 263 -0.54 13.28 2.81
C VAL A 263 -0.70 13.17 1.29
N TRP A 264 -1.93 13.00 0.79
CA TRP A 264 -2.22 12.71 -0.62
C TRP A 264 -1.71 13.78 -1.60
N ASP A 265 -1.84 15.03 -1.17
CA ASP A 265 -1.50 16.24 -1.95
C ASP A 265 -0.25 16.95 -1.38
N VAL A 266 0.45 16.33 -0.43
CA VAL A 266 1.71 16.86 0.10
C VAL A 266 2.82 16.60 -0.92
N HIS A 267 3.55 17.65 -1.27
CA HIS A 267 4.69 17.57 -2.17
C HIS A 267 5.94 17.07 -1.42
N PRO A 268 6.92 16.43 -2.11
CA PRO A 268 8.16 15.97 -1.47
C PRO A 268 8.91 17.08 -0.71
N GLU A 269 8.88 18.32 -1.19
CA GLU A 269 9.50 19.49 -0.55
C GLU A 269 8.86 19.89 0.80
N ASP A 270 7.58 19.54 1.00
CA ASP A 270 6.84 19.75 2.25
C ASP A 270 6.81 18.50 3.15
N ALA A 271 7.41 17.40 2.69
CA ALA A 271 7.47 16.15 3.44
C ALA A 271 8.41 16.27 4.64
N GLY A 272 8.06 15.66 5.75
CA GLY A 272 8.87 15.79 6.96
C GLY A 272 8.37 14.99 8.16
N GLN A 273 9.18 14.98 9.22
CA GLN A 273 8.86 14.28 10.46
C GLN A 273 7.82 15.09 11.27
N VAL A 274 6.59 14.56 11.38
CA VAL A 274 5.53 15.15 12.22
C VAL A 274 5.47 14.57 13.63
N VAL A 275 6.21 13.48 13.88
CA VAL A 275 6.33 12.85 15.20
C VAL A 275 7.80 12.84 15.62
N PRO A 276 8.35 13.93 16.21
CA PRO A 276 9.76 14.03 16.55
C PRO A 276 10.28 12.89 17.45
N SER A 277 9.42 12.35 18.33
CA SER A 277 9.78 11.23 19.20
C SER A 277 10.07 9.94 18.42
N MET A 278 9.44 9.72 17.27
CA MET A 278 9.72 8.55 16.41
C MET A 278 11.15 8.60 15.90
N ASP A 279 11.60 9.76 15.46
CA ASP A 279 12.96 9.94 14.95
C ASP A 279 14.01 9.67 16.03
N LEU A 280 13.74 10.14 17.26
CA LEU A 280 14.57 9.85 18.42
C LEU A 280 14.58 8.36 18.77
N TRP A 281 13.44 7.66 18.76
CA TRP A 281 13.42 6.22 19.06
C TRP A 281 14.16 5.41 18.01
N VAL A 282 13.98 5.71 16.73
CA VAL A 282 14.72 5.06 15.64
C VAL A 282 16.22 5.33 15.79
N GLY A 283 16.64 6.58 15.96
CA GLY A 283 18.05 6.93 16.10
C GLY A 283 18.73 6.31 17.34
N ARG A 284 18.01 6.27 18.47
CA ARG A 284 18.54 5.66 19.72
C ARG A 284 18.62 4.14 19.68
N HIS A 285 18.03 3.48 18.69
CA HIS A 285 18.11 2.02 18.56
C HIS A 285 19.55 1.52 18.51
N GLU A 286 20.45 2.24 17.86
CA GLU A 286 21.88 1.88 17.81
C GLU A 286 22.60 1.92 19.17
N LEU A 287 22.03 2.64 20.13
CA LEU A 287 22.58 2.79 21.48
C LEU A 287 22.09 1.72 22.47
N LEU A 288 21.20 0.84 22.05
CA LEU A 288 20.70 -0.24 22.88
C LEU A 288 21.79 -1.29 23.12
N TYR A 289 22.01 -1.65 24.39
CA TYR A 289 23.01 -2.65 24.80
C TYR A 289 22.74 -4.04 24.21
N SER A 290 21.47 -4.44 24.14
CA SER A 290 21.03 -5.69 23.51
C SER A 290 19.97 -5.37 22.46
N ARG A 291 20.11 -5.96 21.27
CA ARG A 291 19.26 -5.69 20.11
C ARG A 291 18.83 -6.99 19.46
N ILE A 292 17.55 -7.10 19.12
CA ILE A 292 17.00 -8.20 18.32
C ILE A 292 16.63 -7.78 16.89
N PHE A 293 16.66 -6.47 16.59
CA PHE A 293 16.40 -5.89 15.27
C PHE A 293 17.57 -5.03 14.77
N ASN A 294 17.63 -4.84 13.45
CA ASN A 294 18.55 -3.95 12.75
C ASN A 294 17.90 -2.58 12.44
N SER A 295 16.91 -2.15 13.25
CA SER A 295 16.04 -0.98 12.99
C SER A 295 16.78 0.19 12.38
#